data_AF-A0A8H3DS62-F1
#
_entry.id   AF-A0A8H3DS62-F1
#
_cell.length_a   1.000
_cell.length_b   1.000
_cell.length_c   1.000
_cell.angle_alpha   90.00
_cell.angle_beta   90.00
_cell.angle_gamma   90.00
#
_symmetry.space_group_name_H-M   'P 1'
#
loop_
_entity.id
_entity.type
_entity.pdbx_description
1 polymer ?
#
loop_
_entity_poly.entity_id
_entity_poly.type
_entity_poly.pdbx_seq_one_letter_code
_entity_poly.pdbx_strand_id
1 'polypeptide(L)'
;MQRCLFSSFDVTRQVFIQSKLSFGVVNLKPIVPGHVLVVPNRVVPRLSDLTPEEIADVFSTVQRVGNVDGAAAGQTVPHVHVHILPRRFTDFNGNNDQVYPILESAEARLPSQLKAATGEARVPEPIKVDDEGRTPRTVEDMETEATRLRSLFSN
;
A
#
# COMPACT_ATOMS: atom_id res chain seq x y z
N MET A 1 -4.70 22.60 3.32
CA MET A 1 -4.23 21.43 2.55
C MET A 1 -4.24 21.79 1.09
N GLN A 2 -3.16 21.45 0.37
CA GLN A 2 -3.13 21.55 -1.09
C GLN A 2 -4.01 20.46 -1.70
N ARG A 3 -4.70 20.77 -2.80
CA ARG A 3 -5.52 19.80 -3.55
C ARG A 3 -4.65 18.63 -4.02
N CYS A 4 -5.09 17.40 -3.76
CA CYS A 4 -4.38 16.18 -4.13
C CYS A 4 -5.18 15.38 -5.17
N LEU A 5 -4.51 15.01 -6.26
CA LEU A 5 -5.11 14.23 -7.34
C LEU A 5 -4.44 12.87 -7.42
N PHE A 6 -5.23 11.80 -7.46
CA PHE A 6 -4.77 10.50 -7.89
C PHE A 6 -5.24 10.29 -9.34
N SER A 7 -4.33 10.50 -10.28
CA SER A 7 -4.69 10.66 -11.70
C SER A 7 -5.70 11.80 -11.89
N SER A 8 -6.95 11.51 -12.26
CA SER A 8 -8.04 12.49 -12.40
C SER A 8 -8.95 12.60 -11.16
N PHE A 9 -8.76 11.76 -10.14
CA PHE A 9 -9.63 11.70 -8.98
C PHE A 9 -9.17 12.65 -7.87
N ASP A 10 -10.07 13.50 -7.36
CA ASP A 10 -9.79 14.33 -6.20
C ASP A 10 -9.87 13.48 -4.93
N VAL A 11 -8.72 13.29 -4.29
CA VAL A 11 -8.58 12.45 -3.09
C VAL A 11 -8.23 13.25 -1.85
N THR A 12 -8.36 14.59 -1.91
CA THR A 12 -7.87 15.51 -0.87
C THR A 12 -8.42 15.18 0.52
N ARG A 13 -9.65 14.66 0.61
CA ARG A 13 -10.31 14.34 1.89
C ARG A 13 -9.80 13.03 2.51
N GLN A 14 -9.27 12.14 1.68
CA GLN A 14 -8.73 10.82 2.05
C GLN A 14 -7.22 10.87 2.33
N VAL A 15 -6.60 12.04 2.20
CA VAL A 15 -5.17 12.26 2.47
C VAL A 15 -4.92 12.34 3.97
N PHE A 16 -3.91 11.60 4.42
CA PHE A 16 -3.51 11.58 5.83
C PHE A 16 -2.14 12.17 6.13
N ILE A 17 -1.29 12.34 5.11
CA ILE A 17 0.01 13.00 5.22
C ILE A 17 0.31 13.72 3.90
N GLN A 18 0.93 14.89 3.99
CA GLN A 18 1.43 15.63 2.82
C GLN A 18 2.88 16.02 3.09
N SER A 19 3.72 15.87 2.07
CA SER A 19 5.07 16.42 2.02
C SER A 19 5.12 17.56 1.00
N LYS A 20 6.32 17.95 0.56
CA LYS A 20 6.49 18.97 -0.47
C LYS A 20 6.09 18.44 -1.85
N LEU A 21 6.41 17.18 -2.16
CA LEU A 21 6.25 16.61 -3.51
C LEU A 21 5.40 15.34 -3.56
N SER A 22 4.87 14.87 -2.43
CA SER A 22 4.03 13.68 -2.35
C SER A 22 2.98 13.78 -1.24
N PHE A 23 2.07 12.81 -1.23
CA PHE A 23 1.04 12.67 -0.20
C PHE A 23 0.76 11.19 0.06
N GLY A 24 0.29 10.88 1.27
CA GLY A 24 -0.25 9.57 1.62
C GLY A 24 -1.77 9.61 1.65
N VAL A 25 -2.41 8.62 1.04
CA VAL A 25 -3.86 8.49 0.91
C VAL A 25 -4.32 7.09 1.32
N VAL A 26 -5.47 6.98 1.98
CA VAL A 26 -6.05 5.66 2.31
C VAL A 26 -6.57 4.96 1.06
N ASN A 27 -6.48 3.63 1.00
CA ASN A 27 -6.90 2.86 -0.17
C ASN A 27 -8.43 2.67 -0.21
N LEU A 28 -9.06 2.74 -1.38
CA LEU A 28 -10.50 2.48 -1.56
C LEU A 28 -10.87 1.02 -1.25
N LYS A 29 -10.00 0.09 -1.65
CA LYS A 29 -10.14 -1.35 -1.42
C LYS A 29 -8.85 -1.88 -0.77
N PRO A 30 -8.64 -1.63 0.53
CA PRO A 30 -7.42 -2.05 1.21
C PRO A 30 -7.32 -3.58 1.23
N ILE A 31 -6.10 -4.09 0.96
CA ILE A 31 -5.79 -5.53 1.03
C ILE A 31 -5.77 -5.98 2.50
N VAL A 32 -5.10 -5.21 3.35
CA VAL A 32 -5.06 -5.42 4.81
C VAL A 32 -5.45 -4.12 5.53
N PRO A 33 -5.90 -4.18 6.79
CA PRO A 33 -6.01 -2.99 7.63
C PRO A 33 -4.71 -2.19 7.62
N GLY A 34 -4.79 -0.87 7.37
CA GLY A 34 -3.61 -0.01 7.24
C GLY A 34 -2.95 0.00 5.86
N HIS A 35 -3.49 -0.70 4.86
CA HIS A 35 -3.04 -0.55 3.47
C HIS A 35 -3.37 0.86 2.96
N VAL A 36 -2.32 1.65 2.80
CA VAL A 36 -2.33 3.02 2.28
C VAL A 36 -1.45 3.14 1.03
N LEU A 37 -1.60 4.24 0.30
CA LEU A 37 -0.77 4.57 -0.86
C LEU A 37 0.04 5.83 -0.57
N VAL A 38 1.29 5.90 -1.06
CA VAL A 38 2.08 7.13 -1.13
C VAL A 38 2.24 7.49 -2.60
N VAL A 39 1.88 8.72 -2.96
CA VAL A 39 1.70 9.16 -4.34
C VAL A 39 2.40 10.51 -4.57
N PRO A 40 3.14 10.70 -5.66
CA PRO A 40 3.71 12.01 -6.02
C PRO A 40 2.60 13.02 -6.36
N ASN A 41 2.83 14.30 -6.09
CA ASN A 41 1.92 15.39 -6.44
C ASN A 41 1.75 15.53 -7.96
N ARG A 42 2.83 15.31 -8.72
CA ARG A 42 2.80 15.35 -10.17
C ARG A 42 2.28 14.03 -10.73
N VAL A 43 1.25 14.13 -11.59
CA VAL A 43 0.64 12.96 -12.22
C VAL A 43 1.56 12.43 -13.31
N VAL A 44 2.23 11.32 -13.03
CA VAL A 44 3.03 10.56 -14.01
C VAL A 44 2.69 9.08 -13.98
N PRO A 45 2.74 8.39 -15.13
CA PRO A 45 2.36 6.99 -15.22
C PRO A 45 3.47 6.01 -14.79
N ARG A 46 4.75 6.40 -14.82
CA ARG A 46 5.87 5.49 -14.53
C ARG A 46 6.84 6.08 -13.50
N LEU A 47 7.49 5.20 -12.75
CA LEU A 47 8.55 5.57 -11.81
C LEU A 47 9.72 6.29 -12.53
N SER A 48 10.03 5.89 -13.77
CA SER A 48 11.07 6.50 -14.61
C SER A 48 10.80 7.95 -14.98
N ASP A 49 9.54 8.39 -14.85
CA ASP A 49 9.14 9.74 -15.23
C ASP A 49 9.33 10.73 -14.08
N LEU A 50 9.65 10.26 -12.87
CA LEU A 50 9.90 11.09 -11.68
C LEU A 50 11.27 11.75 -11.73
N THR A 51 11.36 12.96 -11.17
CA THR A 51 12.66 13.60 -10.92
C THR A 51 13.35 12.96 -9.71
N PRO A 52 14.68 13.10 -9.57
CA PRO A 52 15.40 12.62 -8.39
C PRO A 52 14.85 13.17 -7.07
N GLU A 53 14.40 14.43 -7.06
CA GLU A 53 13.80 15.07 -5.90
C GLU A 53 12.45 14.46 -5.53
N GLU A 54 11.62 14.13 -6.52
CA GLU A 54 10.34 13.45 -6.30
C GLU A 54 10.54 12.03 -5.80
N ILE A 55 11.52 11.28 -6.35
CA ILE A 55 11.88 9.95 -5.85
C ILE A 55 12.29 10.04 -4.37
N ALA A 56 13.20 10.96 -4.04
CA ALA A 56 13.67 11.14 -2.67
C ALA A 56 12.53 11.50 -1.71
N ASP A 57 11.64 12.42 -2.11
CA ASP A 57 10.51 12.84 -1.27
C ASP A 57 9.46 11.73 -1.10
N VAL A 58 9.15 10.97 -2.15
CA VAL A 58 8.23 9.81 -2.08
C VAL A 58 8.78 8.77 -1.10
N PHE A 59 10.04 8.34 -1.25
CA PHE A 59 10.61 7.32 -0.37
C PHE A 59 10.83 7.82 1.07
N SER A 60 11.14 9.11 1.25
CA SER A 60 11.18 9.72 2.59
C SER A 60 9.80 9.72 3.24
N THR A 61 8.75 9.98 2.46
CA THR A 61 7.36 9.91 2.95
C THR A 61 6.97 8.47 3.26
N VAL A 62 7.35 7.50 2.42
CA VAL A 62 7.17 6.06 2.71
C VAL A 62 7.84 5.69 4.03
N GLN A 63 9.06 6.13 4.29
CA GLN A 63 9.75 5.87 5.56
C GLN A 63 8.97 6.42 6.76
N ARG A 64 8.39 7.62 6.65
CA ARG A 64 7.58 8.23 7.72
C ARG A 64 6.29 7.47 7.99
N VAL A 65 5.63 7.00 6.93
CA VAL A 65 4.43 6.13 7.04
C VAL A 65 4.83 4.73 7.55
N GLY A 66 6.04 4.31 7.20
CA GLY A 66 6.59 2.97 7.21
C GLY A 66 7.08 2.42 8.54
N ASN A 67 6.42 2.69 9.67
CA ASN A 67 6.53 1.81 10.85
C ASN A 67 5.85 0.43 10.60
N VAL A 68 5.78 0.00 9.34
CA VAL A 68 5.06 -1.17 8.81
C VAL A 68 6.01 -2.10 8.03
N ASP A 69 7.33 -1.95 8.20
CA ASP A 69 8.38 -2.87 7.69
C ASP A 69 8.82 -3.85 8.81
N GLY A 70 9.32 -5.03 8.43
CA GLY A 70 9.81 -6.08 9.34
C GLY A 70 9.04 -7.39 9.24
N ALA A 71 9.24 -8.28 10.22
CA ALA A 71 8.70 -9.65 10.17
C ALA A 71 7.17 -9.71 9.99
N ALA A 72 6.43 -8.75 10.56
CA ALA A 72 4.98 -8.64 10.41
C ALA A 72 4.53 -8.29 8.98
N ALA A 73 5.41 -7.72 8.17
CA ALA A 73 5.20 -7.45 6.74
C ALA A 73 5.69 -8.60 5.83
N GLY A 74 6.04 -9.75 6.42
CA GLY A 74 6.52 -10.92 5.69
C GLY A 74 8.00 -10.88 5.34
N GLN A 75 8.78 -9.99 5.96
CA GLN A 75 10.23 -9.94 5.79
C GLN A 75 10.88 -11.23 6.33
N THR A 76 11.52 -12.00 5.45
CA THR A 76 12.26 -13.23 5.79
C THR A 76 13.77 -12.98 5.93
N VAL A 77 14.31 -12.05 5.15
CA VAL A 77 15.70 -11.60 5.23
C VAL A 77 15.69 -10.20 5.85
N PRO A 78 16.36 -9.97 7.01
CA PRO A 78 16.35 -8.70 7.73
C PRO A 78 17.27 -7.66 7.06
N HIS A 79 16.95 -7.32 5.81
CA HIS A 79 17.62 -6.31 4.99
C HIS A 79 16.58 -5.67 4.10
N VAL A 80 16.46 -4.35 4.13
CA VAL A 80 15.55 -3.59 3.25
C VAL A 80 15.89 -3.87 1.79
N HIS A 81 14.90 -4.33 1.02
CA HIS A 81 15.01 -4.53 -0.43
C HIS A 81 13.66 -4.24 -1.10
N VAL A 82 13.69 -3.86 -2.37
CA VAL A 82 12.48 -3.60 -3.17
C VAL A 82 12.34 -4.70 -4.21
N HIS A 83 11.19 -5.35 -4.24
CA HIS A 83 10.86 -6.31 -5.28
C HIS A 83 10.42 -5.57 -6.55
N ILE A 84 11.12 -5.82 -7.66
CA ILE A 84 10.73 -5.35 -9.00
C ILE A 84 10.28 -6.58 -9.80
N LEU A 85 8.98 -6.68 -10.11
CA LEU A 85 8.39 -7.75 -10.90
C LEU A 85 7.87 -7.17 -12.22
N PRO A 86 8.67 -7.19 -13.31
CA PRO A 86 8.22 -6.72 -14.61
C PRO A 86 7.02 -7.54 -15.10
N ARG A 87 5.97 -6.86 -15.57
CA ARG A 87 4.73 -7.48 -16.07
C ARG A 87 4.66 -7.43 -17.59
N ARG A 88 4.09 -8.46 -18.21
CA ARG A 88 3.77 -8.53 -19.65
C ARG A 88 2.27 -8.70 -19.84
N PHE A 89 1.74 -8.32 -21.00
CA PHE A 89 0.32 -8.52 -21.33
C PHE A 89 -0.08 -10.00 -21.43
N THR A 90 0.91 -10.89 -21.59
CA THR A 90 0.70 -12.34 -21.70
C THR A 90 0.91 -13.06 -20.37
N ASP A 91 1.20 -12.35 -19.27
CA ASP A 91 1.31 -13.01 -17.97
C ASP A 91 -0.02 -13.68 -17.64
N PHE A 92 0.02 -14.82 -16.94
CA PHE A 92 -1.18 -15.53 -16.51
C PHE A 92 -2.16 -15.80 -17.67
N ASN A 93 -1.63 -16.18 -18.84
CA ASN A 93 -2.40 -16.43 -20.05
C ASN A 93 -3.25 -15.23 -20.52
N GLY A 94 -2.81 -14.01 -20.22
CA GLY A 94 -3.52 -12.77 -20.56
C GLY A 94 -4.46 -12.28 -19.45
N ASN A 95 -4.65 -13.06 -18.38
CA ASN A 95 -5.40 -12.64 -17.19
C ASN A 95 -4.46 -12.09 -16.12
N ASN A 96 -3.92 -10.89 -16.36
CA ASN A 96 -2.92 -10.27 -15.50
C ASN A 96 -3.39 -10.08 -14.04
N ASP A 97 -4.70 -10.06 -13.81
CA ASP A 97 -5.30 -9.90 -12.48
C ASP A 97 -5.17 -11.17 -11.62
N GLN A 98 -4.82 -12.33 -12.20
CA GLN A 98 -4.46 -13.53 -11.43
C GLN A 98 -3.25 -13.33 -10.51
N VAL A 99 -2.45 -12.28 -10.72
CA VAL A 99 -1.38 -11.92 -9.79
C VAL A 99 -1.91 -11.67 -8.38
N TYR A 100 -3.11 -11.11 -8.26
CA TYR A 100 -3.65 -10.69 -6.98
C TYR A 100 -3.99 -11.89 -6.10
N PRO A 101 -4.81 -12.88 -6.54
CA PRO A 101 -5.01 -14.12 -5.79
C PRO A 101 -3.72 -14.86 -5.41
N ILE A 102 -2.69 -14.78 -6.27
CA ILE A 102 -1.40 -15.42 -6.00
C ILE A 102 -0.67 -14.72 -4.86
N LEU A 103 -0.56 -13.39 -4.90
CA LEU A 103 0.05 -12.60 -3.83
C LEU A 103 -0.65 -12.86 -2.49
N GLU A 104 -1.97 -12.96 -2.51
CA GLU A 104 -2.73 -13.33 -1.31
C GLU A 104 -2.48 -14.72 -0.80
N SER A 105 -2.46 -15.71 -1.70
CA SER A 105 -2.21 -17.09 -1.29
C SER A 105 -0.82 -17.24 -0.69
N ALA A 106 0.15 -16.45 -1.16
CA ALA A 106 1.49 -16.38 -0.61
C ALA A 106 1.48 -15.68 0.77
N GLU A 107 0.76 -14.56 0.91
CA GLU A 107 0.56 -13.84 2.18
C GLU A 107 -0.20 -14.65 3.23
N ALA A 108 -1.22 -15.43 2.85
CA ALA A 108 -1.97 -16.28 3.76
C ALA A 108 -1.13 -17.47 4.28
N ARG A 109 -0.11 -17.90 3.52
CA ARG A 109 0.83 -18.95 3.93
C ARG A 109 1.97 -18.43 4.81
N LEU A 110 2.28 -17.14 4.74
CA LEU A 110 3.34 -16.51 5.53
C LEU A 110 3.18 -16.74 7.05
N PRO A 111 1.99 -16.58 7.68
CA PRO A 111 1.79 -16.89 9.10
C PRO A 111 2.10 -18.35 9.48
N SER A 112 1.80 -19.31 8.60
CA SER A 112 2.09 -20.73 8.86
C SER A 112 3.58 -21.06 8.74
N GLN A 113 4.31 -20.38 7.84
CA GLN A 113 5.76 -20.51 7.71
C GLN A 113 6.51 -19.76 8.83
N LEU A 114 5.99 -18.63 9.29
CA LEU A 114 6.52 -17.87 10.42
C LEU A 114 6.23 -18.56 11.76
N LYS A 115 5.07 -19.22 11.94
CA LYS A 115 4.77 -20.05 13.13
C LYS A 115 5.77 -21.18 13.34
N ALA A 116 6.26 -21.79 12.26
CA ALA A 116 7.32 -22.79 12.33
C ALA A 116 8.66 -22.20 12.82
N ALA A 117 8.82 -20.88 12.77
CA ALA A 117 10.02 -20.17 13.16
C ALA A 117 9.94 -19.44 14.52
N THR A 118 8.76 -19.00 15.00
CA THR A 118 8.66 -18.06 16.16
C THR A 118 7.66 -18.39 17.26
N GLY A 119 6.87 -19.47 17.17
CA GLY A 119 6.13 -20.03 18.31
C GLY A 119 4.83 -19.34 18.74
N GLU A 120 4.63 -18.03 18.58
CA GLU A 120 3.36 -17.38 18.98
C GLU A 120 3.02 -16.14 18.12
N ALA A 121 1.81 -16.13 17.53
CA ALA A 121 0.96 -14.94 17.33
C ALA A 121 -0.39 -15.34 16.68
N ARG A 122 -1.45 -14.63 17.07
CA ARG A 122 -2.83 -14.77 16.60
C ARG A 122 -2.92 -14.72 15.07
N VAL A 123 -3.64 -15.67 14.47
CA VAL A 123 -3.82 -15.80 13.02
C VAL A 123 -4.73 -14.65 12.52
N PRO A 124 -4.24 -13.73 11.67
CA PRO A 124 -5.11 -12.84 10.93
C PRO A 124 -5.88 -13.66 9.90
N GLU A 125 -7.16 -13.36 9.69
CA GLU A 125 -7.95 -14.06 8.68
C GLU A 125 -7.34 -13.91 7.28
N PRO A 126 -7.50 -14.93 6.40
CA PRO A 126 -7.03 -14.86 5.02
C PRO A 126 -7.57 -13.61 4.34
N ILE A 127 -6.65 -12.89 3.72
CA ILE A 127 -6.93 -11.72 2.93
C ILE A 127 -7.59 -12.18 1.60
N LYS A 128 -8.60 -11.44 1.09
CA LYS A 128 -9.37 -11.80 -0.15
C LYS A 128 -9.37 -10.72 -1.29
N VAL A 129 -8.52 -10.70 -2.32
CA VAL A 129 -7.97 -9.49 -3.04
C VAL A 129 -8.80 -9.07 -4.21
N ASP A 130 -9.43 -10.02 -4.85
CA ASP A 130 -10.59 -9.75 -5.67
C ASP A 130 -11.48 -10.99 -5.60
N ASP A 131 -12.31 -10.98 -4.58
CA ASP A 131 -13.66 -11.50 -4.76
C ASP A 131 -14.43 -10.37 -5.45
N GLU A 132 -15.32 -10.64 -6.40
CA GLU A 132 -16.35 -9.65 -6.79
C GLU A 132 -17.15 -9.15 -5.55
N GLY A 133 -17.01 -9.83 -4.41
CA GLY A 133 -17.47 -9.44 -3.08
C GLY A 133 -16.61 -8.43 -2.27
N ARG A 134 -15.43 -7.96 -2.75
CA ARG A 134 -14.72 -6.83 -2.07
C ARG A 134 -15.41 -5.51 -2.38
N THR A 135 -16.31 -5.11 -1.49
CA THR A 135 -17.05 -3.86 -1.59
C THR A 135 -16.10 -2.67 -1.41
N PRO A 136 -16.11 -1.70 -2.33
CA PRO A 136 -15.48 -0.41 -2.09
C PRO A 136 -15.99 0.18 -0.78
N ARG A 137 -15.09 0.73 0.02
CA ARG A 137 -15.48 1.45 1.23
C ARG A 137 -16.17 2.75 0.89
N THR A 138 -16.97 3.27 1.81
CA THR A 138 -17.60 4.58 1.61
C THR A 138 -16.56 5.69 1.73
N VAL A 139 -16.86 6.83 1.12
CA VAL A 139 -16.04 8.04 1.25
C VAL A 139 -15.89 8.47 2.72
N GLU A 140 -16.96 8.32 3.52
CA GLU A 140 -16.97 8.66 4.95
C GLU A 140 -16.06 7.75 5.78
N ASP A 141 -16.05 6.44 5.49
CA ASP A 141 -15.14 5.50 6.14
C ASP A 141 -13.68 5.87 5.86
N MET A 142 -13.36 6.18 4.59
CA MET A 142 -12.02 6.58 4.18
C MET A 142 -11.59 7.88 4.85
N GLU A 143 -12.49 8.85 4.97
CA GLU A 143 -12.20 10.11 5.65
C GLU A 143 -11.99 9.94 7.15
N THR A 144 -12.76 9.06 7.78
CA THR A 144 -12.60 8.71 9.20
C THR A 144 -11.23 8.09 9.44
N GLU A 145 -10.83 7.12 8.60
CA GLU A 145 -9.49 6.52 8.68
C GLU A 145 -8.39 7.55 8.40
N ALA A 146 -8.53 8.38 7.38
CA ALA A 146 -7.56 9.41 7.06
C ALA A 146 -7.41 10.43 8.20
N THR A 147 -8.50 10.77 8.90
CA THR A 147 -8.48 11.63 10.09
C THR A 147 -7.77 10.96 11.26
N ARG A 148 -8.03 9.68 11.49
CA ARG A 148 -7.34 8.88 12.50
C ARG A 148 -5.84 8.77 12.21
N LEU A 149 -5.43 8.58 10.96
CA LEU A 149 -4.02 8.53 10.58
C LEU A 149 -3.35 9.90 10.69
N ARG A 150 -4.04 11.00 10.34
CA ARG A 150 -3.51 12.37 10.50
C ARG A 150 -3.03 12.68 11.90
N SER A 151 -3.73 12.19 12.93
CA SER A 151 -3.34 12.46 14.32
C SER A 151 -1.99 11.81 14.69
N LEU A 152 -1.56 10.78 13.97
CA LEU A 152 -0.25 10.13 14.19
C LEU A 152 0.93 10.92 13.62
N PHE A 153 0.66 11.83 12.67
CA PHE A 153 1.69 12.64 11.99
C PHE A 153 1.65 14.13 12.39
N SER A 154 0.69 14.51 13.23
CA SER A 154 0.55 15.86 13.79
C SER A 154 1.36 15.98 15.09
N ASN A 155 2.69 16.07 14.97
CA ASN A 155 3.58 16.59 16.03
C ASN A 155 4.43 17.72 15.45
#